data_AF-A0A9W4MBP8-F1
#
_entry.id   AF-A0A9W4MBP8-F1
#
_cell.length_a   1.000
_cell.length_b   1.000
_cell.length_c   1.000
_cell.angle_alpha   90.00
_cell.angle_beta   90.00
_cell.angle_gamma   90.00
#
_symmetry.space_group_name_H-M   'P 1'
#
loop_
_entity.id
_entity.type
_entity.pdbx_description
1 polymer ?
#
loop_
_entity_poly.entity_id
_entity_poly.type
_entity_poly.pdbx_seq_one_letter_code
_entity_poly.pdbx_strand_id
1 'polypeptide(L)'
;MLHYTLRRLLVAIPTLLLISLVIFLLLGLAPGDPMAQLPLTIPPEVKEKMRASLGLGDPLLLRYFLWLKQFFWVEPLHVLDTLFGLNLAGESQRVISWQSRAPVADIIAQRLPQTLWVVGLAYLSYGGKWVMLD
;
A
#
# COMPACT_ATOMS: atom_id res chain seq x y z
N MET A 1 -4.26 -23.16 16.92
CA MET A 1 -4.52 -22.41 15.67
C MET A 1 -4.12 -20.94 15.77
N LEU A 2 -4.66 -20.14 16.71
CA LEU A 2 -4.30 -18.70 16.83
C LEU A 2 -2.79 -18.42 16.97
N HIS A 3 -2.09 -19.16 17.84
CA HIS A 3 -0.63 -19.01 18.00
C HIS A 3 0.15 -19.29 16.70
N TYR A 4 -0.29 -20.28 15.93
CA TYR A 4 0.33 -20.62 14.63
C TYR A 4 0.05 -19.53 13.59
N THR A 5 -1.18 -19.02 13.52
CA THR A 5 -1.56 -17.92 12.63
C THR A 5 -0.77 -16.64 12.96
N LEU A 6 -0.64 -16.30 14.25
CA LEU A 6 0.12 -15.13 14.70
C LEU A 6 1.60 -15.25 14.33
N ARG A 7 2.21 -16.41 14.58
CA ARG A 7 3.60 -16.69 14.20
C ARG A 7 3.80 -16.55 12.69
N ARG A 8 2.86 -17.04 11.87
CA ARG A 8 2.91 -16.94 10.42
C ARG A 8 2.81 -15.49 9.93
N LEU A 9 1.92 -14.69 10.54
CA LEU A 9 1.81 -13.25 10.26
C LEU A 9 3.10 -12.50 10.61
N LEU A 10 3.70 -12.79 11.77
CA LEU A 10 4.95 -12.17 12.19
C LEU A 10 6.11 -12.49 11.23
N VAL A 11 6.17 -13.70 10.68
CA VAL A 11 7.18 -14.09 9.66
C VAL A 11 6.88 -13.49 8.28
N ALA A 12 5.61 -13.22 7.97
CA ALA A 12 5.23 -12.56 6.71
C ALA A 12 5.72 -11.11 6.65
N ILE A 13 5.74 -10.40 7.78
CA ILE A 13 6.19 -8.99 7.84
C ILE A 13 7.60 -8.79 7.27
N PRO A 14 8.68 -9.44 7.77
CA PRO A 14 10.03 -9.25 7.23
C PRO A 14 10.14 -9.70 5.77
N THR A 15 9.38 -10.73 5.37
CA THR A 15 9.35 -11.20 3.98
C THR A 15 8.79 -10.12 3.04
N LEU A 16 7.66 -9.50 3.42
CA LEU A 16 7.05 -8.44 2.63
C LEU A 16 7.92 -7.17 2.60
N LEU A 17 8.60 -6.85 3.70
CA LEU A 17 9.57 -5.74 3.76
C LEU A 17 10.76 -5.96 2.82
N LEU A 18 11.27 -7.20 2.73
CA LEU A 18 12.35 -7.52 1.81
C LEU A 18 11.89 -7.38 0.35
N ILE A 19 10.72 -7.93 0.03
CA ILE A 19 10.14 -7.86 -1.33
C ILE A 19 9.88 -6.40 -1.72
N SER A 20 9.30 -5.59 -0.83
CA SER A 20 9.02 -4.18 -1.11
C SER A 20 10.31 -3.38 -1.31
N LEU A 21 11.36 -3.64 -0.53
CA LEU A 21 12.67 -3.04 -0.73
C LEU A 21 13.25 -3.37 -2.12
N VAL A 22 13.18 -4.64 -2.54
CA VAL A 22 13.63 -5.06 -3.87
C VAL A 22 12.84 -4.34 -4.96
N ILE A 23 11.51 -4.24 -4.83
CA ILE A 23 10.67 -3.49 -5.78
C ILE A 23 11.10 -2.02 -5.83
N PHE A 24 11.35 -1.38 -4.69
CA PHE A 24 11.83 0.00 -4.64
C PHE A 24 13.17 0.18 -5.37
N LEU A 25 14.11 -0.74 -5.17
CA LEU A 25 15.41 -0.73 -5.87
C LEU A 25 15.23 -0.91 -7.37
N LEU A 26 14.41 -1.87 -7.80
CA LEU A 26 14.11 -2.10 -9.22
C LEU A 26 13.46 -0.87 -9.86
N LEU A 27 12.52 -0.22 -9.19
CA LEU A 27 11.90 1.02 -9.65
C LEU A 27 12.88 2.19 -9.71
N GLY A 28 13.88 2.23 -8.82
CA GLY A 28 14.94 3.23 -8.85
C GLY A 28 15.96 3.02 -9.97
N LEU A 29 16.20 1.76 -10.35
CA LEU A 29 17.08 1.38 -11.46
C LEU A 29 16.37 1.42 -12.82
N ALA A 30 15.03 1.42 -12.83
CA ALA A 30 14.25 1.46 -14.05
C ALA A 30 14.50 2.78 -14.81
N PRO A 31 14.92 2.73 -16.09
CA PRO A 31 15.05 3.92 -16.91
C PRO A 31 13.65 4.43 -17.28
N GLY A 32 13.15 5.42 -16.53
CA GLY A 32 11.87 6.07 -16.80
C GLY A 32 11.44 6.98 -15.65
N ASP A 33 11.05 8.21 -15.97
CA ASP A 33 10.41 9.08 -14.98
C ASP A 33 8.96 8.61 -14.79
N PRO A 34 8.52 8.26 -13.57
CA PRO A 34 7.11 7.96 -13.31
C PRO A 34 6.17 9.11 -13.71
N MET A 35 6.70 10.33 -13.84
CA MET A 35 5.98 11.51 -14.32
C MET A 35 5.99 11.68 -15.85
N ALA A 36 6.71 10.84 -16.61
CA ALA A 36 6.77 10.93 -18.07
C ALA A 36 5.41 10.65 -18.74
N GLN A 37 4.52 9.94 -18.05
CA GLN A 37 3.16 9.64 -18.53
C GLN A 37 2.16 10.77 -18.25
N LEU A 38 2.57 11.84 -17.55
CA LEU A 38 1.69 12.98 -17.28
C LEU A 38 1.44 13.79 -18.57
N PRO A 39 0.21 14.26 -18.81
CA PRO A 39 -0.12 15.10 -19.96
C PRO A 39 0.83 16.30 -20.09
N LEU A 40 1.25 16.62 -21.32
CA LEU A 40 2.08 17.79 -21.61
C LEU A 40 1.38 19.12 -21.28
N THR A 41 0.06 19.10 -21.10
CA THR A 41 -0.76 20.24 -20.67
C THR A 41 -0.44 20.71 -19.24
N ILE A 42 0.21 19.89 -18.41
CA ILE A 42 0.57 20.29 -17.05
C ILE A 42 1.77 21.27 -17.12
N PRO A 43 1.64 22.49 -16.57
CA PRO A 43 2.73 23.46 -16.53
C PRO A 43 3.99 22.88 -15.89
N PRO A 44 5.19 23.25 -16.35
CA PRO A 44 6.46 22.72 -15.83
C PRO A 44 6.61 22.98 -14.32
N GLU A 45 6.17 24.13 -13.82
CA GLU A 45 6.17 24.45 -12.39
C GLU A 45 5.34 23.47 -11.55
N VAL A 46 4.21 23.01 -12.08
CA VAL A 46 3.35 22.04 -11.41
C VAL A 46 4.01 20.66 -11.43
N LYS A 47 4.68 20.29 -12.53
CA LYS A 47 5.44 19.03 -12.60
C LYS A 47 6.57 18.99 -11.59
N GLU A 48 7.30 20.09 -11.40
CA GLU A 48 8.37 20.17 -10.39
C GLU A 48 7.82 20.08 -8.97
N LYS A 49 6.72 20.77 -8.66
CA LYS A 49 6.02 20.63 -7.37
C LYS A 49 5.58 19.20 -7.10
N MET A 50 5.07 18.51 -8.12
CA MET A 50 4.70 17.09 -8.02
C MET A 50 5.93 16.17 -7.84
N ARG A 51 7.05 16.50 -8.50
CA ARG A 51 8.31 15.76 -8.34
C ARG A 51 8.84 15.88 -6.90
N ALA A 52 8.78 17.08 -6.34
CA ALA A 52 9.14 17.36 -4.97
C ALA A 52 8.22 16.66 -3.97
N SER A 53 6.89 16.66 -4.20
CA SER A 53 5.95 15.99 -3.31
C SER A 53 6.08 14.46 -3.30
N LEU A 54 6.65 13.88 -4.36
CA LEU A 54 6.99 12.45 -4.43
C LEU A 54 8.35 12.10 -3.83
N GLY A 55 9.16 13.07 -3.41
CA GLY A 55 10.54 12.82 -3.00
C GLY A 55 11.37 12.18 -4.11
N LEU A 56 11.06 12.48 -5.39
CA LEU A 56 11.80 11.94 -6.54
C LEU A 56 13.22 12.50 -6.66
N GLY A 57 13.57 13.51 -5.86
CA GLY A 57 14.93 14.05 -5.72
C GLY A 57 15.71 13.52 -4.51
N ASP A 58 15.06 12.80 -3.59
CA ASP A 58 15.69 12.33 -2.35
C ASP A 58 16.38 10.97 -2.54
N PRO A 59 17.37 10.63 -1.69
CA PRO A 59 17.97 9.29 -1.69
C PRO A 59 16.90 8.19 -1.59
N LEU A 60 17.01 7.17 -2.44
CA LEU A 60 16.00 6.11 -2.56
C LEU A 60 15.70 5.42 -1.22
N LEU A 61 16.75 5.18 -0.42
CA LEU A 61 16.63 4.63 0.93
C LEU A 61 15.79 5.53 1.85
N LEU A 62 16.00 6.84 1.81
CA LEU A 62 15.23 7.79 2.62
C LEU A 62 13.75 7.76 2.21
N ARG A 63 13.46 7.76 0.91
CA ARG A 63 12.09 7.64 0.39
C ARG A 63 11.41 6.34 0.83
N TYR A 64 12.15 5.24 0.85
CA TYR A 64 11.66 3.95 1.34
C TYR A 64 11.31 4.00 2.84
N PHE A 65 12.17 4.57 3.70
CA PHE A 65 11.87 4.70 5.13
C PHE A 65 10.68 5.62 5.40
N LEU A 66 10.55 6.73 4.67
CA LEU A 66 9.38 7.60 4.76
C LEU A 66 8.10 6.87 4.35
N TRP A 67 8.15 6.07 3.28
CA TRP A 67 7.05 5.23 2.86
C TRP A 67 6.70 4.15 3.90
N LEU A 68 7.70 3.53 4.54
CA LEU A 68 7.47 2.58 5.63
C LEU A 68 6.79 3.23 6.83
N LYS A 69 7.27 4.40 7.27
CA LYS A 69 6.62 5.18 8.34
C LYS A 69 5.17 5.46 7.96
N GLN A 70 4.93 5.87 6.73
CA GLN A 70 3.59 6.15 6.24
C GLN A 70 2.68 4.92 6.29
N PHE A 71 3.15 3.78 5.78
CA PHE A 71 2.35 2.55 5.69
C PHE A 71 2.13 1.87 7.04
N PHE A 72 3.15 1.79 7.90
CA PHE A 72 3.09 1.07 9.18
C PHE A 72 2.66 1.93 10.37
N TRP A 73 2.76 3.24 10.27
CA TRP A 73 2.41 4.15 11.37
C TRP A 73 1.21 5.03 11.01
N VAL A 74 1.29 5.78 9.92
CA VAL A 74 0.28 6.81 9.60
C VAL A 74 -1.04 6.21 9.15
N GLU A 75 -1.01 5.23 8.23
CA GLU A 75 -2.25 4.61 7.74
C GLU A 75 -3.00 3.84 8.86
N PRO A 76 -2.36 3.04 9.72
CA PRO A 76 -3.06 2.39 10.83
C PRO A 76 -3.73 3.38 11.79
N LEU A 77 -3.08 4.51 12.10
CA LEU A 77 -3.70 5.54 12.93
C LEU A 77 -4.96 6.11 12.28
N HIS A 78 -4.93 6.40 10.97
CA HIS A 78 -6.12 6.86 10.26
C HIS A 78 -7.22 5.80 10.19
N VAL A 79 -6.86 4.53 10.01
CA VAL A 79 -7.83 3.43 10.05
C VAL A 79 -8.51 3.38 11.42
N LEU A 80 -7.75 3.48 12.51
CA LEU A 80 -8.32 3.56 13.85
C LEU A 80 -9.23 4.78 14.02
N ASP A 81 -8.86 5.93 13.48
CA ASP A 81 -9.70 7.13 13.51
C ASP A 81 -11.00 6.95 12.74
N THR A 82 -10.96 6.33 11.56
CA THR A 82 -12.17 6.04 10.77
C THR A 82 -13.08 5.01 11.44
N LEU A 83 -12.51 4.04 12.16
CA LEU A 83 -13.28 2.96 12.80
C LEU A 83 -13.83 3.37 14.17
N PHE A 84 -13.06 4.13 14.95
CA PHE A 84 -13.35 4.39 16.37
C PHE A 84 -13.51 5.88 16.69
N GLY A 85 -13.25 6.79 15.75
CA GLY A 85 -13.41 8.24 15.94
C GLY A 85 -12.39 8.88 16.89
N LEU A 86 -11.21 8.28 17.04
CA LEU A 86 -10.25 8.63 18.12
C LEU A 86 -9.35 9.83 17.81
N ASN A 87 -9.33 10.35 16.58
CA ASN A 87 -8.52 11.50 16.11
C ASN A 87 -7.02 11.43 16.51
N LEU A 88 -6.43 10.24 16.46
CA LEU A 88 -5.03 9.96 16.81
C LEU A 88 -4.04 10.39 15.72
N ALA A 89 -4.47 10.39 14.45
CA ALA A 89 -3.61 10.71 13.32
C ALA A 89 -3.39 12.21 13.11
N GLY A 90 -4.24 13.07 13.69
CA GLY A 90 -4.15 14.53 13.58
C GLY A 90 -4.10 15.01 12.12
N GLU A 91 -3.19 15.93 11.81
CA GLU A 91 -2.98 16.47 10.45
C GLU A 91 -1.91 15.71 9.64
N SER A 92 -1.63 14.45 9.97
CA SER A 92 -0.62 13.68 9.24
C SER A 92 -1.05 13.44 7.79
N GLN A 93 -0.21 13.83 6.85
CA GLN A 93 -0.50 13.69 5.42
C GLN A 93 -0.58 12.21 5.03
N ARG A 94 -1.57 11.84 4.21
CA ARG A 94 -1.78 10.47 3.69
C ARG A 94 -1.19 10.27 2.30
N VAL A 95 -0.98 9.00 1.90
CA VAL A 95 -0.55 8.68 0.53
C VAL A 95 -1.73 8.87 -0.42
N ILE A 96 -1.67 9.89 -1.27
CA ILE A 96 -2.70 10.18 -2.26
C ILE A 96 -2.38 9.48 -3.58
N SER A 97 -3.39 8.87 -4.18
CA SER A 97 -3.33 8.33 -5.53
C SER A 97 -3.36 9.43 -6.59
N TRP A 98 -2.50 9.33 -7.61
CA TRP A 98 -2.47 10.30 -8.71
C TRP A 98 -3.69 10.20 -9.63
N GLN A 99 -4.16 8.98 -9.86
CA GLN A 99 -5.29 8.71 -10.75
C GLN A 99 -6.63 9.12 -10.12
N SER A 100 -6.85 8.74 -8.86
CA SER A 100 -8.13 8.92 -8.16
C SER A 100 -8.15 10.11 -7.19
N ARG A 101 -7.01 10.78 -6.96
CA ARG A 101 -6.87 11.92 -6.03
C ARG A 101 -7.41 11.64 -4.62
N ALA A 102 -7.44 10.38 -4.24
CA ALA A 102 -7.95 9.89 -2.96
C ALA A 102 -6.85 9.09 -2.23
N PRO A 103 -6.90 8.97 -0.90
CA PRO A 103 -5.96 8.14 -0.16
C PRO A 103 -5.99 6.70 -0.67
N VAL A 104 -4.81 6.13 -0.92
CA VAL A 104 -4.70 4.78 -1.50
C VAL A 104 -5.33 3.72 -0.59
N ALA A 105 -5.14 3.84 0.72
CA ALA A 105 -5.69 2.88 1.66
C ALA A 105 -7.23 2.87 1.68
N ASP A 106 -7.89 4.00 1.44
CA ASP A 106 -9.35 4.07 1.37
C ASP A 106 -9.86 3.32 0.13
N ILE A 107 -9.17 3.46 -1.00
CA ILE A 107 -9.50 2.73 -2.23
C ILE A 107 -9.33 1.22 -2.03
N ILE A 108 -8.25 0.81 -1.34
CA ILE A 108 -8.03 -0.59 -1.00
C ILE A 108 -9.16 -1.07 -0.09
N ALA A 109 -9.48 -0.34 0.98
CA ALA A 109 -10.55 -0.68 1.91
C ALA A 109 -11.92 -0.83 1.22
N GLN A 110 -12.22 0.02 0.24
CA GLN A 110 -13.44 -0.05 -0.56
C GLN A 110 -13.51 -1.29 -1.48
N ARG A 111 -12.37 -1.89 -1.82
CA ARG A 111 -12.26 -3.05 -2.72
C ARG A 111 -12.07 -4.37 -1.97
N LEU A 112 -11.59 -4.32 -0.74
CA LEU A 112 -11.34 -5.50 0.08
C LEU A 112 -12.59 -6.39 0.24
N PRO A 113 -13.80 -5.88 0.56
CA PRO A 113 -14.98 -6.72 0.76
C PRO A 113 -15.29 -7.62 -0.45
N GLN A 114 -15.16 -7.09 -1.66
CA GLN A 114 -15.43 -7.82 -2.89
C GLN A 114 -14.42 -8.95 -3.08
N THR A 115 -13.13 -8.69 -2.84
CA THR A 115 -12.09 -9.73 -2.94
C THR A 115 -12.28 -10.82 -1.89
N LEU A 116 -12.61 -10.44 -0.65
CA LEU A 116 -12.87 -11.37 0.43
C LEU A 116 -14.10 -12.23 0.17
N TRP A 117 -15.15 -11.64 -0.40
CA TRP A 117 -16.36 -12.36 -0.78
C TRP A 117 -16.07 -13.42 -1.86
N VAL A 118 -15.35 -13.04 -2.93
CA VAL A 118 -14.99 -13.97 -4.01
C VAL A 118 -14.13 -15.12 -3.49
N VAL A 119 -13.09 -14.81 -2.72
CA VAL A 119 -12.21 -15.83 -2.13
C VAL A 119 -12.98 -16.71 -1.14
N GLY A 120 -13.83 -16.12 -0.29
CA GLY A 120 -14.66 -16.85 0.67
C GLY A 120 -15.62 -17.82 -0.01
N LEU A 121 -16.33 -17.37 -1.06
CA LEU A 121 -17.20 -18.24 -1.85
C LEU A 121 -16.42 -19.34 -2.58
N ALA A 122 -15.22 -19.06 -3.07
CA ALA A 122 -14.37 -20.09 -3.68
C ALA A 122 -13.99 -21.17 -2.65
N TYR A 123 -13.59 -20.79 -1.44
CA TYR A 123 -13.28 -21.75 -0.38
C TYR A 123 -14.52 -22.55 0.07
N LEU A 124 -15.69 -21.91 0.19
CA LEU A 124 -16.93 -22.59 0.56
C LEU A 124 -17.39 -23.58 -0.52
N SER A 125 -17.29 -23.21 -1.80
CA SER A 125 -17.68 -24.08 -2.92
C SER A 125 -16.70 -25.23 -3.19
N TYR A 126 -15.40 -25.03 -2.99
CA TYR A 126 -14.37 -26.06 -3.19
C TYR A 126 -14.04 -26.87 -1.92
N GLY A 127 -14.38 -26.39 -0.73
CA GLY A 127 -14.04 -27.01 0.55
C GLY A 127 -14.59 -28.43 0.78
N GLY A 128 -15.50 -28.91 -0.06
CA GLY A 128 -15.99 -30.29 -0.02
C GLY A 128 -15.27 -31.29 -0.93
N LYS A 129 -14.38 -30.85 -1.84
CA LYS A 129 -13.77 -31.74 -2.85
C LYS A 129 -12.36 -32.21 -2.54
N TRP A 130 -11.67 -31.61 -1.57
CA TRP A 130 -10.29 -31.94 -1.23
C TRP A 130 -10.14 -33.06 -0.19
N VAL A 131 -11.22 -33.49 0.46
CA VAL A 131 -11.20 -34.56 1.49
C VAL A 131 -11.45 -35.97 0.90
N MET A 132 -11.84 -36.06 -0.37
CA MET A 132 -12.25 -37.33 -1.02
C MET A 132 -11.19 -37.87 -2.00
N LEU A 133 -9.97 -37.35 -1.99
CA LEU A 133 -8.88 -37.75 -2.89
C LEU A 133 -7.66 -38.36 -2.19
N ASP A 134 -7.82 -38.77 -0.92
CA ASP A 134 -6.85 -39.62 -0.21
C ASP A 134 -7.40 -41.04 -0.06
#